data_AF-A0A7Z0M9H8-F1
#
_entry.id   AF-A0A7Z0M9H8-F1
#
_cell.length_a   1.000
_cell.length_b   1.000
_cell.length_c   1.000
_cell.angle_alpha   90.00
_cell.angle_beta   90.00
_cell.angle_gamma   90.00
#
_symmetry.space_group_name_H-M   'P 1'
#
loop_
_entity.id
_entity.type
_entity.pdbx_description
1 polymer ?
#
loop_
_entity_poly.entity_id
_entity_poly.type
_entity_poly.pdbx_seq_one_letter_code
_entity_poly.pdbx_strand_id
1 'polypeptide(L)'
;MAAGERNRRMVLGADYVERSAARAQANPFFAPLQEAVTGLAWGAVWDRPGLDLKTRSLITVTALLATGRHDELRLHLQGARNIGWSASEIQEIILHAACYCGMPVAVTAFGIAADIYADPAAMPAAASRKPATRTAAKGKRPRTESVSSGGK
;
A
#
# COMPACT_ATOMS: atom_id res chain seq x y z
N MET A 1 -8.82 -26.42 -1.71
CA MET A 1 -7.45 -26.34 -1.15
C MET A 1 -6.41 -26.13 -2.25
N ALA A 2 -6.25 -27.06 -3.22
CA ALA A 2 -5.21 -26.92 -4.26
C ALA A 2 -5.32 -25.64 -5.12
N ALA A 3 -6.52 -25.25 -5.54
CA ALA A 3 -6.72 -24.02 -6.33
C ALA A 3 -6.32 -22.75 -5.59
N GLY A 4 -6.68 -22.65 -4.32
CA GLY A 4 -6.33 -21.50 -3.49
C GLY A 4 -4.82 -21.36 -3.33
N GLU A 5 -4.12 -22.46 -3.05
CA GLU A 5 -2.67 -22.45 -2.96
C GLU A 5 -2.01 -22.06 -4.30
N ARG A 6 -2.50 -22.59 -5.43
CA ARG A 6 -1.99 -22.23 -6.77
C ARG A 6 -2.14 -20.74 -7.05
N ASN A 7 -3.36 -20.19 -6.91
CA ASN A 7 -3.64 -18.78 -7.19
C ASN A 7 -2.80 -17.87 -6.27
N ARG A 8 -2.72 -18.24 -4.99
CA ARG A 8 -1.93 -17.50 -4.01
C ARG A 8 -0.44 -17.49 -4.33
N ARG A 9 0.11 -18.61 -4.80
CA ARG A 9 1.52 -18.69 -5.25
C ARG A 9 1.77 -17.91 -6.54
N MET A 10 0.85 -17.97 -7.50
CA MET A 10 0.96 -17.19 -8.74
C MET A 10 1.01 -15.69 -8.47
N VAL A 11 0.16 -15.21 -7.56
CA VAL A 11 0.08 -13.79 -7.22
C VAL A 11 1.15 -13.43 -6.20
N LEU A 12 1.12 -13.97 -4.99
CA LEU A 12 1.99 -13.53 -3.88
C LEU A 12 3.42 -14.09 -3.93
N GLY A 13 3.69 -15.07 -4.79
CA GLY A 13 4.97 -15.76 -4.89
C GLY A 13 5.12 -16.91 -3.88
N ALA A 14 5.91 -17.93 -4.26
CA ALA A 14 6.12 -19.13 -3.45
C ALA A 14 6.68 -18.81 -2.05
N ASP A 15 7.74 -18.00 -1.98
CA ASP A 15 8.41 -17.69 -0.71
C ASP A 15 7.49 -17.01 0.30
N TYR A 16 6.60 -16.12 -0.14
CA TYR A 16 5.63 -15.47 0.75
C TYR A 16 4.65 -16.50 1.31
N VAL A 17 4.14 -17.38 0.46
CA VAL A 17 3.18 -18.41 0.85
C VAL A 17 3.80 -19.39 1.83
N GLU A 18 5.05 -19.81 1.60
CA GLU A 18 5.80 -20.68 2.50
C GLU A 18 6.03 -20.04 3.87
N ARG A 19 6.49 -18.78 3.91
CA ARG A 19 6.64 -18.04 5.18
C ARG A 19 5.32 -17.91 5.93
N SER A 20 4.24 -17.63 5.20
CA SER A 20 2.90 -17.49 5.78
C SER A 20 2.37 -18.82 6.33
N ALA A 21 2.61 -19.94 5.63
CA ALA A 21 2.26 -21.27 6.09
C ALA A 21 3.09 -21.69 7.32
N ALA A 22 4.40 -21.44 7.32
CA ALA A 22 5.27 -21.73 8.45
C ALA A 22 4.84 -20.95 9.71
N ARG A 23 4.46 -19.67 9.57
CA ARG A 23 3.91 -18.87 10.68
C ARG A 23 2.63 -19.47 11.25
N ALA A 24 1.73 -19.95 10.40
CA ALA A 24 0.49 -20.59 10.83
C ALA A 24 0.75 -21.92 11.56
N GLN A 25 1.71 -22.71 11.09
CA GLN A 25 2.13 -23.95 11.76
C GLN A 25 2.75 -23.69 13.14
N ALA A 26 3.58 -22.65 13.24
CA ALA A 26 4.24 -22.28 14.49
C ALA A 26 3.32 -21.59 15.51
N ASN A 27 2.14 -21.11 15.09
CA ASN A 27 1.23 -20.39 15.97
C ASN A 27 -0.24 -20.79 15.72
N PRO A 28 -0.82 -21.64 16.60
CA PRO A 28 -2.21 -22.10 16.49
C PRO A 28 -3.24 -20.96 16.41
N PHE A 29 -2.95 -19.78 16.95
CA PHE A 29 -3.84 -18.62 16.84
C PHE A 29 -4.01 -18.14 15.38
N PHE A 30 -2.96 -18.25 14.56
CA PHE A 30 -3.00 -17.83 13.15
C PHE A 30 -3.49 -18.93 12.20
N ALA A 31 -3.51 -20.20 12.62
CA ALA A 31 -3.87 -21.31 11.75
C ALA A 31 -5.28 -21.19 11.14
N PRO A 32 -6.36 -20.89 11.91
CA PRO A 32 -7.70 -20.74 11.33
C PRO A 32 -7.80 -19.59 10.32
N LEU A 33 -7.07 -18.50 10.56
CA LEU A 33 -7.01 -17.37 9.62
C LEU A 33 -6.35 -17.80 8.30
N GLN A 34 -5.24 -18.54 8.38
CA GLN A 34 -4.53 -19.00 7.19
C GLN A 34 -5.35 -19.98 6.36
N GLU A 35 -6.09 -20.88 7.02
CA GLU A 35 -7.04 -21.78 6.37
C GLU A 35 -8.16 -21.01 5.68
N ALA A 36 -8.77 -20.03 6.37
CA ALA A 36 -9.81 -19.18 5.80
C ALA A 36 -9.31 -18.38 4.60
N VAL A 37 -8.13 -17.74 4.69
CA VAL A 37 -7.54 -16.99 3.58
C VAL A 37 -7.29 -17.91 2.38
N THR A 38 -6.65 -19.06 2.59
CA THR A 38 -6.29 -19.97 1.49
C THR A 38 -7.52 -20.63 0.88
N GLY A 39 -8.47 -21.07 1.70
CA GLY A 39 -9.68 -21.76 1.26
C GLY A 39 -10.73 -20.83 0.67
N LEU A 40 -11.13 -19.80 1.42
CA LEU A 40 -12.23 -18.91 1.03
C LEU A 40 -11.77 -17.85 0.02
N ALA A 41 -10.77 -17.04 0.36
CA ALA A 41 -10.37 -15.95 -0.52
C ALA A 41 -9.75 -16.52 -1.80
N TRP A 42 -8.63 -17.23 -1.68
CA TRP A 42 -7.88 -17.69 -2.85
C TRP A 42 -8.53 -18.88 -3.57
N GLY A 43 -9.14 -19.80 -2.81
CA GLY A 43 -9.73 -21.02 -3.37
C GLY A 43 -11.14 -20.86 -3.88
N ALA A 44 -12.00 -20.09 -3.19
CA ALA A 44 -13.41 -20.00 -3.55
C ALA A 44 -13.75 -18.74 -4.36
N VAL A 45 -13.11 -17.58 -4.09
CA VAL A 45 -13.45 -16.31 -4.75
C VAL A 45 -12.53 -16.01 -5.93
N TRP A 46 -11.21 -16.15 -5.75
CA TRP A 46 -10.23 -15.88 -6.80
C TRP A 46 -10.28 -16.88 -7.96
N ASP A 47 -10.75 -18.10 -7.71
CA ASP A 47 -10.85 -19.17 -8.73
C ASP A 47 -12.18 -19.15 -9.51
N ARG A 48 -13.09 -18.21 -9.22
CA ARG A 48 -14.40 -18.15 -9.90
C ARG A 48 -14.22 -17.80 -11.38
N PRO A 49 -15.06 -18.36 -12.28
CA PRO A 49 -15.09 -17.92 -13.67
C PRO A 49 -15.62 -16.47 -13.78
N GLY A 50 -15.39 -15.85 -14.94
CA GLY A 50 -15.95 -14.54 -15.30
C GLY A 50 -14.96 -13.38 -15.23
N LEU A 51 -13.90 -13.47 -14.43
CA LEU A 51 -12.78 -12.53 -14.43
C LEU A 51 -11.47 -13.29 -14.40
N ASP A 52 -10.52 -12.87 -15.24
CA ASP A 52 -9.17 -13.39 -15.23
C ASP A 52 -8.37 -12.96 -13.99
N LEU A 53 -7.22 -13.60 -13.80
CA LEU A 53 -6.37 -13.37 -12.63
C LEU A 53 -5.82 -11.94 -12.57
N LYS A 54 -5.41 -11.36 -13.72
CA LYS A 54 -4.88 -9.99 -13.77
C LYS A 54 -5.93 -8.97 -13.36
N THR A 55 -7.16 -9.13 -13.83
CA THR A 55 -8.29 -8.24 -13.53
C THR A 55 -8.70 -8.33 -12.05
N ARG A 56 -8.72 -9.53 -11.45
CA ARG A 56 -8.97 -9.69 -10.01
C ARG A 56 -7.89 -9.02 -9.16
N SER A 57 -6.63 -9.13 -9.59
CA SER A 57 -5.51 -8.46 -8.91
C SER A 57 -5.64 -6.94 -9.01
N LEU A 58 -6.00 -6.41 -10.18
CA LEU A 58 -6.27 -4.98 -10.36
C LEU A 58 -7.36 -4.49 -9.40
N ILE A 59 -8.52 -5.15 -9.37
CA ILE A 59 -9.64 -4.78 -8.47
C ILE A 59 -9.17 -4.78 -7.01
N THR A 60 -8.36 -5.77 -6.63
CA THR A 60 -7.82 -5.86 -5.27
C THR A 60 -6.88 -4.70 -4.95
N VAL A 61 -5.93 -4.38 -5.85
CA VAL A 61 -5.01 -3.24 -5.70
C VAL A 61 -5.79 -1.93 -5.57
N THR A 62 -6.77 -1.69 -6.44
CA THR A 62 -7.59 -0.47 -6.40
C THR A 62 -8.42 -0.38 -5.13
N ALA A 63 -8.99 -1.49 -4.64
CA ALA A 63 -9.75 -1.50 -3.39
C ALA A 63 -8.86 -1.21 -2.16
N LEU A 64 -7.66 -1.78 -2.10
CA LEU A 64 -6.70 -1.55 -1.02
C LEU A 64 -6.15 -0.12 -1.03
N LEU A 65 -5.91 0.44 -2.22
CA LEU A 65 -5.57 1.84 -2.40
C LEU A 65 -6.70 2.74 -1.88
N ALA A 66 -7.93 2.53 -2.36
CA ALA A 66 -9.08 3.35 -2.02
C ALA A 66 -9.38 3.36 -0.51
N THR A 67 -9.09 2.26 0.17
CA THR A 67 -9.33 2.09 1.61
C THR A 67 -8.10 2.39 2.49
N GLY A 68 -6.98 2.84 1.90
CA GLY A 68 -5.77 3.22 2.62
C GLY A 68 -5.05 2.06 3.33
N ARG A 69 -5.21 0.82 2.85
CA ARG A 69 -4.63 -0.40 3.46
C ARG A 69 -3.23 -0.65 2.93
N HIS A 70 -2.28 0.20 3.31
CA HIS A 70 -0.96 0.29 2.69
C HIS A 70 -0.10 -0.98 2.78
N ASP A 71 -0.15 -1.72 3.89
CA ASP A 71 0.63 -2.96 4.05
C ASP A 71 0.16 -4.05 3.08
N GLU A 72 -1.15 -4.22 2.97
CA GLU A 72 -1.77 -5.14 2.02
C GLU A 72 -1.61 -4.63 0.58
N LEU A 73 -1.70 -3.32 0.35
CA LEU A 73 -1.45 -2.72 -0.96
C LEU A 73 -0.03 -3.04 -1.45
N ARG A 74 0.98 -2.94 -0.58
CA ARG A 74 2.37 -3.30 -0.92
C ARG A 74 2.47 -4.76 -1.33
N LEU A 75 1.86 -5.67 -0.57
CA LEU A 75 1.80 -7.09 -0.88
C LEU A 75 1.13 -7.36 -2.25
N HIS A 76 -0.01 -6.72 -2.51
CA HIS A 76 -0.76 -6.94 -3.74
C HIS A 76 -0.17 -6.22 -4.97
N LEU A 77 0.60 -5.14 -4.79
CA LEU A 77 1.40 -4.53 -5.86
C LEU A 77 2.60 -5.39 -6.26
N GLN A 78 3.26 -6.05 -5.29
CA GLN A 78 4.26 -7.09 -5.59
C GLN A 78 3.60 -8.24 -6.36
N GLY A 79 2.40 -8.64 -5.93
CA GLY A 79 1.67 -9.69 -6.62
C GLY A 79 1.22 -9.32 -8.03
N ALA A 80 0.81 -8.06 -8.24
CA ALA A 80 0.51 -7.53 -9.57
C ALA A 80 1.73 -7.62 -10.49
N ARG A 81 2.92 -7.28 -9.98
CA ARG A 81 4.19 -7.41 -10.72
C ARG A 81 4.47 -8.87 -11.10
N ASN A 82 4.26 -9.82 -10.18
CA ASN A 82 4.49 -11.24 -10.42
C ASN A 82 3.62 -11.80 -11.56
N ILE A 83 2.41 -11.26 -11.74
CA ILE A 83 1.49 -11.66 -12.82
C ILE A 83 1.55 -10.72 -14.04
N GLY A 84 2.63 -9.94 -14.16
CA GLY A 84 2.96 -9.20 -15.38
C GLY A 84 2.21 -7.88 -15.56
N TRP A 85 1.79 -7.22 -14.48
CA TRP A 85 1.46 -5.78 -14.55
C TRP A 85 2.76 -4.98 -14.68
N SER A 86 2.81 -4.07 -15.65
CA SER A 86 3.98 -3.20 -15.86
C SER A 86 3.93 -1.98 -14.93
N ALA A 87 5.08 -1.33 -14.77
CA ALA A 87 5.16 -0.07 -14.03
C ALA A 87 4.21 1.00 -14.60
N SER A 88 4.15 1.13 -15.93
CA SER A 88 3.30 2.13 -16.59
C SER A 88 1.81 1.82 -16.40
N GLU A 89 1.40 0.55 -16.47
CA GLU A 89 0.00 0.17 -16.22
C GLU A 89 -0.41 0.51 -14.78
N ILE A 90 0.43 0.20 -13.79
CA ILE A 90 0.17 0.54 -12.38
C ILE A 90 0.10 2.06 -12.17
N GLN A 91 0.93 2.85 -12.86
CA GLN A 91 0.85 4.30 -12.80
C GLN A 91 -0.51 4.81 -13.27
N GLU A 92 -1.00 4.33 -14.42
CA GLU A 92 -2.33 4.70 -14.95
C GLU A 92 -3.46 4.33 -13.98
N ILE A 93 -3.37 3.15 -13.35
CA ILE A 93 -4.36 2.71 -12.35
C ILE A 93 -4.39 3.66 -11.15
N ILE A 94 -3.23 4.04 -10.62
CA ILE A 94 -3.14 4.94 -9.45
C ILE A 94 -3.59 6.36 -9.83
N LEU A 95 -3.23 6.86 -11.02
CA LEU A 95 -3.69 8.16 -11.53
C LEU A 95 -5.20 8.20 -11.67
N HIS A 96 -5.79 7.17 -12.27
CA HIS A 96 -7.23 7.07 -12.42
C HIS A 96 -7.93 7.00 -11.06
N ALA A 97 -7.40 6.20 -10.12
CA ALA A 97 -7.93 6.12 -8.76
C ALA A 97 -7.84 7.46 -8.02
N ALA A 98 -6.84 8.30 -8.29
CA ALA A 98 -6.72 9.62 -7.68
C ALA A 98 -7.93 10.53 -7.96
N CYS A 99 -8.55 10.40 -9.13
CA CYS A 99 -9.76 11.16 -9.49
C CYS A 99 -10.98 10.81 -8.62
N TYR A 100 -11.06 9.56 -8.14
CA TYR A 100 -12.24 9.05 -7.42
C TYR A 100 -12.01 8.85 -5.93
N CYS A 101 -10.77 8.55 -5.53
CA CYS A 101 -10.39 8.24 -4.15
C CYS A 101 -9.61 9.39 -3.49
N GLY A 102 -9.20 10.40 -4.27
CA GLY A 102 -8.50 11.58 -3.81
C GLY A 102 -6.97 11.49 -3.92
N MET A 103 -6.33 12.65 -4.07
CA MET A 103 -4.88 12.78 -4.21
C MET A 103 -4.06 12.21 -3.04
N PRO A 104 -4.46 12.34 -1.75
CA PRO A 104 -3.63 11.87 -0.65
C PRO A 104 -3.35 10.36 -0.68
N VAL A 105 -4.37 9.53 -0.96
CA VAL A 105 -4.19 8.07 -1.04
C VAL A 105 -3.35 7.68 -2.26
N ALA A 106 -3.52 8.41 -3.38
CA ALA A 106 -2.74 8.19 -4.59
C ALA A 106 -1.25 8.52 -4.38
N VAL A 107 -0.90 9.60 -3.68
CA VAL A 107 0.50 9.94 -3.36
C VAL A 107 1.18 8.83 -2.58
N THR A 108 0.52 8.29 -1.55
CA THR A 108 1.09 7.17 -0.78
C THR A 108 1.21 5.90 -1.64
N ALA A 109 0.20 5.57 -2.44
CA ALA A 109 0.23 4.42 -3.33
C ALA A 109 1.35 4.54 -4.38
N PHE A 110 1.57 5.72 -4.94
CA PHE A 110 2.66 5.99 -5.88
C PHE A 110 4.03 5.73 -5.27
N GLY A 111 4.26 6.17 -4.03
CA GLY A 111 5.52 5.89 -3.33
C GLY A 111 5.77 4.39 -3.16
N ILE A 112 4.74 3.65 -2.73
CA ILE A 112 4.83 2.19 -2.57
C ILE A 112 5.09 1.50 -3.92
N ALA A 113 4.38 1.91 -4.98
CA ALA A 113 4.57 1.35 -6.32
C ALA A 113 5.97 1.67 -6.87
N ALA A 114 6.46 2.90 -6.69
CA ALA A 114 7.79 3.28 -7.12
C ALA A 114 8.88 2.41 -6.49
N ASP A 115 8.79 2.09 -5.18
CA ASP A 115 9.73 1.18 -4.52
C ASP A 115 9.71 -0.23 -5.14
N ILE A 116 8.52 -0.74 -5.48
CA ILE A 116 8.32 -2.10 -5.98
C ILE A 116 8.78 -2.24 -7.43
N TYR A 117 8.58 -1.20 -8.24
CA TYR A 117 8.86 -1.17 -9.66
C TYR A 117 10.18 -0.46 -10.01
N ALA A 118 10.93 0.01 -9.01
CA ALA A 118 12.25 0.58 -9.20
C ALA A 118 13.15 -0.41 -9.96
N ASP A 119 13.74 0.07 -11.05
CA ASP A 119 14.84 -0.63 -11.70
C ASP A 119 16.11 -0.42 -10.86
N PRO A 120 16.74 -1.48 -10.33
CA PRO A 120 17.99 -1.37 -9.59
C PRO A 120 19.11 -0.66 -10.38
N ALA A 121 19.07 -0.72 -11.71
CA ALA A 121 20.04 -0.07 -12.58
C ALA A 121 19.73 1.42 -12.85
N ALA A 122 18.49 1.87 -12.62
CA ALA A 122 18.04 3.23 -12.90
C ALA A 122 17.96 4.14 -11.66
N MET A 123 18.20 3.61 -10.45
CA MET A 123 18.23 4.44 -9.25
C MET A 123 19.50 5.30 -9.23
N PRO A 124 19.40 6.65 -9.30
CA PRO A 124 20.54 7.49 -9.01
C PRO A 124 20.96 7.27 -7.55
N ALA A 125 22.27 7.19 -7.30
CA ALA A 125 22.84 7.04 -5.97
C ALA A 125 22.18 8.05 -5.01
N ALA A 126 21.54 7.56 -3.96
CA ALA A 126 20.71 8.36 -3.06
C ALA A 126 21.49 9.59 -2.59
N ALA A 127 21.06 10.78 -3.02
CA ALA A 127 21.63 12.04 -2.56
C ALA A 127 21.34 12.18 -1.06
N SER A 128 22.41 12.21 -0.27
CA SER A 128 22.41 12.38 1.18
C SER A 128 21.58 13.61 1.57
N ARG A 129 20.37 13.37 2.08
CA ARG A 129 19.48 14.45 2.51
C ARG A 129 20.01 15.00 3.84
N LYS A 130 20.67 16.17 3.81
CA LYS A 130 21.06 16.89 5.04
C LYS A 130 19.80 17.23 5.87
N PRO A 131 19.85 17.14 7.21
CA PRO A 131 18.70 17.47 8.04
C PRO A 131 18.41 18.98 7.96
N ALA A 132 17.14 19.32 7.75
CA ALA A 132 16.68 20.70 7.74
C ALA A 132 16.85 21.32 9.14
N THR A 133 17.67 22.36 9.25
CA THR A 133 17.77 23.18 10.45
C THR A 133 16.45 23.90 10.70
N ARG A 134 15.82 23.60 11.84
CA ARG A 134 14.59 24.26 12.28
C ARG A 134 14.93 25.65 12.82
N THR A 135 14.77 26.69 12.00
CA THR A 135 14.90 28.09 12.45
C THR A 135 13.68 28.45 13.32
N ALA A 136 13.91 28.74 14.60
CA ALA A 136 12.89 29.19 15.52
C ALA A 136 12.53 30.66 15.24
N ALA A 137 11.31 30.93 14.76
CA ALA A 137 10.76 32.27 14.70
C ALA A 137 10.37 32.73 16.12
N LYS A 138 11.09 33.73 16.65
CA LYS A 138 10.76 34.42 17.91
C LYS A 138 9.52 35.29 17.70
N GLY A 139 8.38 34.86 18.22
CA GLY A 139 7.16 35.67 18.30
C GLY A 139 7.34 36.85 19.27
N LYS A 140 7.20 38.07 18.74
CA LYS A 140 7.04 39.30 19.53
C LYS A 140 5.60 39.35 20.04
N ARG A 141 5.38 39.28 21.36
CA ARG A 141 4.06 39.52 21.97
C ARG A 141 3.72 41.02 21.86
N PRO A 142 2.47 41.41 21.50
CA PRO A 142 2.06 42.80 21.56
C PRO A 142 1.82 43.23 23.01
N ARG A 143 2.27 44.45 23.35
CA ARG A 143 2.06 45.11 24.65
C ARG A 143 0.58 45.46 24.80
N THR A 144 0.00 45.11 25.94
CA THR A 144 -1.30 45.58 26.40
C THR A 144 -1.18 47.05 26.80
N GLU A 145 -1.89 47.95 26.12
CA GLU A 145 -2.07 49.33 26.58
C GLU A 145 -3.14 49.37 27.68
N SER A 146 -2.74 49.88 28.83
CA SER A 146 -3.59 50.22 29.96
C SER A 146 -4.43 51.45 29.63
N VAL A 147 -5.76 51.29 29.52
CA VAL A 147 -6.67 52.43 29.43
C VAL A 147 -6.78 53.06 30.81
N SER A 148 -6.20 54.25 30.94
CA SER A 148 -6.32 55.13 32.09
C SER A 148 -7.74 55.70 32.19
N SER A 149 -8.32 55.60 33.38
CA SER A 149 -9.57 56.25 33.76
C SER A 149 -9.43 57.77 33.85
N GLY A 150 -10.42 58.49 33.34
CA GLY A 150 -10.71 59.89 33.61
C GLY A 150 -11.86 60.31 32.68
N GLY A 151 -13.01 60.82 33.10
CA GLY A 151 -13.40 61.42 34.36
C GLY A 151 -14.26 62.64 34.02
N LYS A 152 -15.57 62.53 34.20
CA LYS A 152 -16.54 63.53 34.71
C LYS A 152 -17.95 62.99 34.54
#